data_AF-A0A0P8XN09-F1
#
_entry.id   AF-A0A0P8XN09-F1
#
_cell.length_a   1.000
_cell.length_b   1.000
_cell.length_c   1.000
_cell.angle_alpha   90.00
_cell.angle_beta   90.00
_cell.angle_gamma   90.00
#
_symmetry.space_group_name_H-M   'P 1'
#
loop_
_entity.id
_entity.type
_entity.pdbx_description
1 polymer ?
#
loop_
_entity_poly.entity_id
_entity_poly.type
_entity_poly.pdbx_seq_one_letter_code
_entity_poly.pdbx_strand_id
1 'polypeptide(L)'
;MASAGGDRSFDALVAKVSTDIRARVVLDEWLRLGVVRLDEQDRVHLEAQAFVPQKGFDEKAAYLGHNLHDHACAAVHNLSSEGPAFFERSVHYDALAPMSVEALREAVASEGMQALLSFNRLAAELEFKDLPSLEPRQRITVGLYFYTEASDSNSSMAPKP
;
A
#
# COMPACT_ATOMS: atom_id res chain seq x y z
N MET A 1 -25.95 -3.67 11.12
CA MET A 1 -25.32 -2.56 11.88
C MET A 1 -24.58 -1.57 10.97
N ALA A 2 -24.65 -1.74 9.64
CA ALA A 2 -24.18 -0.77 8.65
C ALA A 2 -24.91 0.60 8.72
N SER A 3 -26.21 0.64 9.01
CA SER A 3 -26.97 1.88 9.28
C SER A 3 -27.46 2.03 10.73
N ALA A 4 -27.68 0.91 11.44
CA ALA A 4 -28.28 0.91 12.78
C ALA A 4 -27.33 1.30 13.94
N GLY A 5 -26.04 1.54 13.65
CA GLY A 5 -25.02 1.87 14.66
C GLY A 5 -24.95 3.35 15.08
N GLY A 6 -25.86 4.20 14.60
CA GLY A 6 -25.81 5.65 14.85
C GLY A 6 -24.48 6.26 14.37
N ASP A 7 -23.82 7.06 15.21
CA ASP A 7 -22.55 7.75 14.89
C ASP A 7 -21.35 6.83 14.64
N ARG A 8 -21.46 5.54 15.00
CA ARG A 8 -20.44 4.49 14.77
C ARG A 8 -20.82 3.55 13.63
N SER A 9 -21.85 3.87 12.87
CA SER A 9 -22.28 3.10 11.70
C SER A 9 -21.40 3.36 10.48
N PHE A 10 -21.44 2.45 9.51
CA PHE A 10 -20.77 2.66 8.22
C PHE A 10 -21.39 3.86 7.49
N ASP A 11 -22.71 4.05 7.59
CA ASP A 11 -23.40 5.23 7.05
C ASP A 11 -22.85 6.54 7.63
N ALA A 12 -22.65 6.60 8.95
CA ALA A 12 -22.06 7.76 9.61
C ALA A 12 -20.57 7.97 9.26
N LEU A 13 -19.83 6.90 8.96
CA LEU A 13 -18.46 6.99 8.47
C LEU A 13 -18.40 7.58 7.06
N VAL A 14 -19.24 7.09 6.13
CA VAL A 14 -19.31 7.60 4.76
C VAL A 14 -19.75 9.06 4.74
N ALA A 15 -20.75 9.41 5.54
CA ALA A 15 -21.27 10.78 5.63
C ALA A 15 -20.23 11.82 6.12
N LYS A 16 -19.17 11.38 6.81
CA LYS A 16 -18.05 12.25 7.21
C LYS A 16 -17.09 12.56 6.05
N VAL A 17 -17.07 11.72 5.02
CA VAL A 17 -16.11 11.81 3.91
C VAL A 17 -16.78 12.31 2.64
N SER A 18 -18.05 11.96 2.40
CA SER A 18 -18.79 12.39 1.21
C SER A 18 -20.28 12.53 1.50
N THR A 19 -20.89 13.61 0.98
CA THR A 19 -22.34 13.85 1.05
C THR A 19 -23.08 13.39 -0.21
N ASP A 20 -22.36 13.16 -1.31
CA ASP A 20 -22.96 12.95 -2.64
C ASP A 20 -23.16 11.47 -2.99
N ILE A 21 -22.59 10.55 -2.22
CA ILE A 21 -22.64 9.12 -2.47
C ILE A 21 -23.38 8.42 -1.33
N ARG A 22 -24.41 7.64 -1.69
CA ARG A 22 -25.14 6.82 -0.70
C ARG A 22 -24.20 5.75 -0.12
N ALA A 23 -24.12 5.68 1.20
CA ALA A 23 -23.28 4.73 1.92
C ALA A 23 -23.47 3.27 1.48
N ARG A 24 -24.71 2.88 1.14
CA ARG A 24 -24.98 1.55 0.61
C ARG A 24 -24.24 1.24 -0.71
N VAL A 25 -24.13 2.23 -1.60
CA VAL A 25 -23.42 2.10 -2.88
C VAL A 25 -21.92 1.88 -2.63
N VAL A 26 -21.34 2.62 -1.69
CA VAL A 26 -19.94 2.45 -1.27
C VAL A 26 -19.72 1.06 -0.68
N LEU A 27 -20.61 0.61 0.22
CA LEU A 27 -20.50 -0.70 0.85
C LEU A 27 -20.60 -1.84 -0.16
N ASP A 28 -21.59 -1.80 -1.06
CA ASP A 28 -21.78 -2.84 -2.08
C ASP A 28 -20.56 -2.91 -2.99
N GLU A 29 -19.96 -1.77 -3.34
CA GLU A 29 -18.74 -1.72 -4.14
C GLU A 29 -17.52 -2.25 -3.38
N TRP A 30 -17.35 -1.88 -2.12
CA TRP A 30 -16.24 -2.38 -1.30
C TRP A 30 -16.35 -3.88 -1.00
N LEU A 31 -17.56 -4.42 -0.86
CA LEU A 31 -17.79 -5.86 -0.80
C LEU A 31 -17.45 -6.52 -2.14
N ARG A 32 -17.88 -5.94 -3.27
CA ARG A 32 -17.58 -6.45 -4.62
C ARG A 32 -16.08 -6.52 -4.88
N LEU A 33 -15.35 -5.50 -4.44
CA LEU A 33 -13.90 -5.34 -4.53
C LEU A 33 -13.14 -6.14 -3.46
N GLY A 34 -13.82 -6.77 -2.49
CA GLY A 34 -13.17 -7.51 -1.40
C GLY A 34 -12.35 -6.64 -0.45
N VAL A 35 -12.63 -5.33 -0.42
CA VAL A 35 -12.00 -4.37 0.50
C VAL A 35 -12.55 -4.54 1.92
N VAL A 36 -13.81 -4.97 2.03
CA VAL A 36 -14.47 -5.27 3.30
C VAL A 36 -15.21 -6.60 3.23
N ARG A 37 -15.47 -7.20 4.40
CA ARG A 37 -16.43 -8.29 4.59
C ARG A 37 -17.53 -7.86 5.56
N LEU A 38 -18.66 -8.56 5.52
CA LEU A 38 -19.67 -8.51 6.58
C LEU A 38 -19.53 -9.74 7.47
N ASP A 39 -19.65 -9.56 8.79
CA ASP A 39 -19.81 -10.69 9.72
C ASP A 39 -21.27 -11.14 9.85
N GLU A 40 -21.49 -12.20 10.62
CA GLU A 40 -22.82 -12.75 10.92
C GLU A 40 -23.75 -11.76 11.63
N GLN A 41 -23.21 -10.68 12.20
CA GLN A 41 -23.96 -9.61 12.86
C GLN A 41 -24.10 -8.34 11.98
N ASP A 42 -23.83 -8.45 10.68
CA ASP A 42 -23.92 -7.35 9.72
C ASP A 42 -23.04 -6.15 10.12
N ARG A 43 -21.82 -6.45 10.60
CA ARG A 43 -20.77 -5.48 10.85
C ARG A 43 -19.75 -5.52 9.72
N VAL A 44 -19.32 -4.33 9.30
CA VAL A 44 -18.33 -4.16 8.24
C VAL A 44 -16.94 -4.31 8.84
N HIS A 45 -16.17 -5.28 8.33
CA HIS A 45 -14.75 -5.48 8.68
C HIS A 45 -13.90 -5.15 7.47
N LEU A 46 -12.82 -4.38 7.68
CA LEU A 46 -11.84 -4.12 6.63
C LEU A 46 -11.02 -5.40 6.37
N GLU A 47 -10.93 -5.79 5.10
CA GLU A 47 -10.19 -6.98 4.62
C GLU A 47 -8.83 -6.65 4.03
N ALA A 48 -8.47 -5.38 3.89
CA ALA A 48 -7.21 -4.97 3.30
C ALA A 48 -6.37 -4.20 4.32
N GLN A 49 -5.18 -4.72 4.64
CA GLN A 49 -4.17 -3.92 5.31
C GLN A 49 -3.44 -3.02 4.30
N ALA A 50 -3.21 -3.48 3.05
CA ALA A 50 -2.77 -2.66 1.93
C ALA A 50 -3.78 -2.77 0.77
N PHE A 51 -4.15 -1.63 0.18
CA PHE A 51 -5.06 -1.54 -0.95
C PHE A 51 -4.42 -2.14 -2.21
N VAL A 52 -4.67 -3.44 -2.45
CA VAL A 52 -4.37 -4.10 -3.73
C VAL A 52 -5.70 -4.31 -4.45
N PRO A 53 -5.95 -3.67 -5.61
CA PRO A 53 -7.18 -3.85 -6.36
C PRO A 53 -7.41 -5.34 -6.66
N GLN A 54 -8.48 -5.95 -6.14
CA GLN A 54 -8.72 -7.38 -6.32
C GLN A 54 -9.27 -7.70 -7.72
N LYS A 55 -10.02 -6.78 -8.36
CA LYS A 55 -10.73 -6.99 -9.64
C LYS A 55 -10.68 -5.76 -10.53
N GLY A 56 -10.29 -5.95 -11.80
CA GLY A 56 -10.17 -4.89 -12.81
C GLY A 56 -8.75 -4.82 -13.38
N PHE A 57 -8.54 -5.31 -14.61
CA PHE A 57 -7.22 -5.27 -15.25
C PHE A 57 -6.70 -3.84 -15.40
N ASP A 58 -7.58 -2.91 -15.78
CA ASP A 58 -7.22 -1.51 -16.01
C ASP A 58 -6.76 -0.81 -14.73
N GLU A 59 -7.44 -1.04 -13.60
CA GLU A 59 -7.03 -0.48 -12.31
C GLU A 59 -5.69 -1.05 -11.83
N LYS A 60 -5.50 -2.37 -11.98
CA LYS A 60 -4.21 -3.02 -11.67
C LYS A 60 -3.10 -2.48 -12.56
N ALA A 61 -3.35 -2.30 -13.85
CA ALA A 61 -2.40 -1.77 -14.81
C ALA A 61 -2.04 -0.30 -14.52
N ALA A 62 -3.02 0.52 -14.16
CA ALA A 62 -2.80 1.90 -13.75
C ALA A 62 -1.92 1.97 -12.50
N TYR A 63 -2.24 1.18 -11.47
CA TYR A 63 -1.45 1.14 -10.24
C TYR A 63 -0.03 0.59 -10.46
N LEU A 64 0.11 -0.45 -11.29
CA LEU A 64 1.41 -0.96 -11.73
C LEU A 64 2.24 0.13 -12.43
N GLY A 65 1.62 0.84 -13.39
CA GLY A 65 2.27 1.91 -14.12
C GLY A 65 2.76 3.03 -13.21
N HIS A 66 1.92 3.45 -12.26
CA HIS A 66 2.28 4.47 -11.26
C HIS A 66 3.48 4.03 -10.40
N ASN A 67 3.41 2.84 -9.81
CA ASN A 67 4.47 2.35 -8.92
C ASN A 67 5.80 2.14 -9.65
N LEU A 68 5.78 1.53 -10.83
CA LEU A 68 7.00 1.30 -11.62
C LEU A 68 7.60 2.62 -12.10
N HIS A 69 6.77 3.58 -12.53
CA HIS A 69 7.25 4.90 -12.93
C HIS A 69 7.98 5.61 -11.78
N ASP A 70 7.36 5.67 -10.61
CA ASP A 70 7.92 6.39 -9.45
C ASP A 70 9.22 5.74 -8.95
N HIS A 71 9.29 4.40 -8.92
CA HIS A 71 10.52 3.70 -8.57
C HIS A 71 11.63 3.94 -9.60
N ALA A 72 11.32 3.86 -10.90
CA ALA A 72 12.29 4.13 -11.96
C ALA A 72 12.82 5.57 -11.89
N CYS A 73 11.96 6.56 -11.65
CA CYS A 73 12.38 7.95 -11.47
C CYS A 73 13.35 8.11 -10.29
N ALA A 74 13.06 7.48 -9.14
CA ALA A 74 13.94 7.52 -7.98
C ALA A 74 15.31 6.86 -8.26
N ALA A 75 15.30 5.66 -8.86
CA ALA A 75 16.51 4.92 -9.18
C ALA A 75 17.39 5.65 -10.23
N VAL A 76 16.78 6.20 -11.29
CA VAL A 76 17.49 6.94 -12.34
C VAL A 76 18.06 8.25 -11.81
N HIS A 77 17.30 8.99 -11.00
CA HIS A 77 17.80 10.21 -10.35
C HIS A 77 19.05 9.92 -9.52
N ASN A 78 19.05 8.82 -8.77
CA ASN A 78 20.18 8.41 -7.93
C ASN A 78 21.45 8.07 -8.74
N LEU A 79 21.34 7.73 -10.02
CA LEU A 79 22.51 7.54 -10.91
C LEU A 79 23.13 8.87 -11.35
N SER A 80 22.32 9.91 -11.50
CA SER A 80 22.74 11.19 -12.10
C SER A 80 23.52 12.11 -11.13
N SER A 81 23.53 11.82 -9.82
CA SER A 81 24.26 12.57 -8.77
C SER A 81 23.92 14.07 -8.63
N GLU A 82 22.85 14.54 -9.24
CA GLU A 82 22.41 15.94 -9.17
C GLU A 82 21.48 16.16 -7.98
N GLY A 83 22.08 16.41 -6.80
CA GLY A 83 21.36 16.75 -5.57
C GLY A 83 21.22 15.59 -4.59
N PRO A 84 20.39 15.76 -3.52
CA PRO A 84 20.17 14.70 -2.55
C PRO A 84 19.58 13.46 -3.23
N ALA A 85 20.15 12.30 -2.95
CA ALA A 85 19.63 11.04 -3.43
C ALA A 85 18.25 10.76 -2.81
N PHE A 86 17.33 10.23 -3.61
CA PHE A 86 16.10 9.64 -3.11
C PHE A 86 16.42 8.43 -2.24
N PHE A 87 15.57 8.15 -1.26
CA PHE A 87 15.65 6.93 -0.47
C PHE A 87 15.19 5.73 -1.32
N GLU A 88 16.13 5.14 -2.05
CA GLU A 88 15.96 3.94 -2.87
C GLU A 88 16.96 2.91 -2.35
N ARG A 89 16.46 1.88 -1.65
CA ARG A 89 17.29 0.89 -0.94
C ARG A 89 16.60 -0.47 -0.95
N SER A 90 17.38 -1.53 -1.12
CA SER A 90 16.91 -2.91 -1.09
C SER A 90 17.87 -3.83 -0.33
N VAL A 91 17.34 -4.91 0.23
CA VAL A 91 18.14 -6.06 0.72
C VAL A 91 18.10 -7.18 -0.32
N HIS A 92 19.23 -7.81 -0.58
CA HIS A 92 19.34 -8.86 -1.61
C HIS A 92 20.14 -10.06 -1.08
N TYR A 93 19.55 -11.25 -1.22
CA TYR A 93 20.15 -12.54 -0.87
C TYR A 93 19.71 -13.58 -1.89
N ASP A 94 20.65 -14.40 -2.35
CA ASP A 94 20.47 -15.40 -3.41
C ASP A 94 20.52 -16.85 -2.90
N ALA A 95 20.93 -17.05 -1.64
CA ALA A 95 21.19 -18.35 -1.03
C ALA A 95 20.30 -18.65 0.20
N LEU A 96 19.04 -18.22 0.18
CA LEU A 96 18.08 -18.51 1.25
C LEU A 96 17.37 -19.84 1.04
N ALA A 97 17.25 -20.63 2.11
CA ALA A 97 16.41 -21.82 2.09
C ALA A 97 14.92 -21.44 2.02
N PRO A 98 14.03 -22.29 1.46
CA PRO A 98 12.60 -22.00 1.36
C PRO A 98 11.94 -21.59 2.69
N MET A 99 12.31 -22.22 3.80
CA MET A 99 11.80 -21.86 5.13
C MET A 99 12.22 -20.46 5.57
N SER A 100 13.41 -20.00 5.19
CA SER A 100 13.89 -18.64 5.49
C SER A 100 13.17 -17.59 4.64
N VAL A 101 12.87 -17.93 3.37
CA VAL A 101 12.05 -17.07 2.50
C VAL A 101 10.65 -16.89 3.10
N GLU A 102 10.06 -17.94 3.65
CA GLU A 102 8.74 -17.85 4.27
C GLU A 102 8.76 -17.02 5.57
N ALA A 103 9.78 -17.17 6.41
CA ALA A 103 9.97 -16.32 7.58
C ALA A 103 10.09 -14.82 7.19
N LEU A 104 10.82 -14.51 6.10
CA LEU A 104 10.90 -13.14 5.58
C LEU A 104 9.56 -12.66 5.01
N ARG A 105 8.79 -13.53 4.36
CA ARG A 105 7.45 -13.20 3.84
C ARG A 105 6.52 -12.79 4.99
N GLU A 106 6.50 -13.56 6.06
CA GLU A 106 5.71 -13.25 7.26
C GLU A 106 6.16 -11.93 7.90
N ALA A 107 7.48 -11.72 8.05
CA ALA A 107 8.04 -10.49 8.60
C ALA A 107 7.66 -9.26 7.75
N VAL A 108 7.79 -9.33 6.42
CA VAL A 108 7.41 -8.23 5.52
C VAL A 108 5.91 -7.97 5.56
N ALA A 109 5.08 -9.02 5.58
CA ALA A 109 3.63 -8.89 5.67
C ALA A 109 3.19 -8.22 6.98
N SER A 110 3.92 -8.41 8.07
CA SER A 110 3.62 -7.81 9.37
C SER A 110 4.29 -6.43 9.54
N GLU A 111 5.62 -6.41 9.64
CA GLU A 111 6.42 -5.22 9.95
C GLU A 111 6.37 -4.20 8.80
N GLY A 112 6.46 -4.69 7.57
CA GLY A 112 6.37 -3.84 6.38
C GLY A 112 5.01 -3.16 6.25
N MET A 113 3.94 -3.91 6.51
CA MET A 113 2.59 -3.36 6.52
C MET A 113 2.39 -2.33 7.64
N GLN A 114 2.91 -2.61 8.83
CA GLN A 114 2.88 -1.66 9.95
C GLN A 114 3.61 -0.35 9.61
N ALA A 115 4.76 -0.43 8.91
CA ALA A 115 5.49 0.74 8.45
C ALA A 115 4.66 1.56 7.44
N LEU A 116 4.07 0.91 6.43
CA LEU A 116 3.23 1.59 5.44
C LEU A 116 2.01 2.28 6.06
N LEU A 117 1.33 1.64 7.01
CA LEU A 117 0.22 2.25 7.75
C LEU A 117 0.67 3.47 8.56
N SER A 118 1.89 3.42 9.12
CA SER A 118 2.45 4.53 9.90
C SER A 118 2.77 5.72 8.99
N PHE A 119 3.39 5.49 7.83
CA PHE A 119 3.64 6.55 6.85
C PHE A 119 2.35 7.13 6.28
N ASN A 120 1.35 6.29 5.98
CA ASN A 120 0.06 6.75 5.47
C ASN A 120 -0.63 7.70 6.47
N ARG A 121 -0.67 7.33 7.76
CA ARG A 121 -1.25 8.17 8.81
C ARG A 121 -0.51 9.51 8.93
N LEU A 122 0.82 9.47 8.98
CA LEU A 122 1.63 10.68 9.05
C LEU A 122 1.41 11.57 7.82
N ALA A 123 1.35 10.99 6.62
CA ALA A 123 1.10 11.72 5.39
C ALA A 123 -0.27 12.41 5.41
N ALA A 124 -1.32 11.73 5.89
CA ALA A 124 -2.66 12.31 6.02
C ALA A 124 -2.70 13.47 7.04
N GLU A 125 -2.01 13.33 8.18
CA GLU A 125 -1.88 14.39 9.18
C GLU A 125 -1.14 15.61 8.62
N LEU A 126 -0.06 15.40 7.87
CA LEU A 126 0.71 16.46 7.22
C LEU A 126 -0.09 17.13 6.11
N GLU A 127 -0.78 16.35 5.26
CA GLU A 127 -1.61 16.89 4.18
C GLU A 127 -2.72 17.80 4.73
N PHE A 128 -3.37 17.39 5.83
CA PHE A 128 -4.34 18.23 6.53
C PHE A 128 -3.72 19.51 7.08
N LYS A 129 -2.54 19.41 7.71
CA LYS A 129 -1.80 20.56 8.23
C LYS A 129 -1.38 21.53 7.13
N ASP A 130 -1.11 21.04 5.93
CA ASP A 130 -0.65 21.82 4.77
C ASP A 130 -1.81 22.40 3.94
N LEU A 131 -3.08 22.14 4.29
CA LEU A 131 -4.24 22.75 3.64
C LEU A 131 -4.15 24.29 3.46
N PRO A 132 -3.79 25.09 4.49
CA PRO A 132 -3.69 26.54 4.34
C PRO A 132 -2.41 27.02 3.62
N SER A 133 -1.46 26.13 3.33
CA SER A 133 -0.20 26.51 2.67
C SER A 133 -0.43 26.94 1.22
N LEU A 134 0.30 27.98 0.81
CA LEU A 134 0.36 28.46 -0.58
C LEU A 134 1.54 27.85 -1.35
N GLU A 135 2.37 27.04 -0.69
CA GLU A 135 3.51 26.37 -1.33
C GLU A 135 3.06 25.34 -2.37
N PRO A 136 3.89 25.07 -3.40
CA PRO A 136 3.60 24.04 -4.39
C PRO A 136 3.43 22.66 -3.74
N ARG A 137 2.32 22.00 -4.06
CA ARG A 137 2.01 20.65 -3.56
C ARG A 137 3.05 19.65 -4.06
N GLN A 138 3.48 18.77 -3.15
CA GLN A 138 4.40 17.69 -3.45
C GLN A 138 3.64 16.37 -3.42
N ARG A 139 3.85 15.53 -4.44
CA ARG A 139 3.34 14.16 -4.46
C ARG A 139 4.43 13.23 -3.94
N ILE A 140 4.08 12.35 -3.00
CA ILE A 140 4.97 11.30 -2.49
C ILE A 140 4.43 9.92 -2.85
N THR A 141 5.32 8.94 -2.93
CA THR A 141 4.96 7.52 -2.98
C THR A 141 5.94 6.75 -2.10
N VAL A 142 5.40 5.92 -1.21
CA VAL A 142 6.16 5.01 -0.34
C VAL A 142 5.63 3.62 -0.60
N GLY A 143 6.42 2.81 -1.29
CA GLY A 143 6.08 1.44 -1.66
C GLY A 143 6.98 0.43 -0.96
N LEU A 144 6.43 -0.75 -0.70
CA LEU A 144 7.18 -1.91 -0.24
C LEU A 144 6.76 -3.11 -1.09
N TYR A 145 7.74 -3.90 -1.52
CA TYR A 145 7.52 -5.12 -2.26
C TYR A 145 8.43 -6.23 -1.75
N PHE A 146 7.95 -7.46 -1.79
CA PHE A 146 8.73 -8.66 -1.53
C PHE A 146 8.71 -9.52 -2.79
N TYR A 147 9.86 -9.61 -3.45
CA TYR A 147 10.05 -10.45 -4.62
C TYR A 147 10.95 -11.63 -4.24
N THR A 148 10.59 -12.81 -4.72
CA THR A 148 11.38 -14.03 -4.57
C THR A 148 11.14 -14.92 -5.78
N GLU A 149 12.20 -15.58 -6.21
CA GLU A 149 12.18 -16.63 -7.21
C GLU A 149 13.09 -17.78 -6.75
N ALA A 150 12.92 -18.95 -7.35
CA ALA A 150 13.86 -20.03 -7.11
C ALA A 150 15.18 -19.70 -7.83
N SER A 151 16.25 -19.56 -7.06
CA SER A 151 17.60 -19.46 -7.65
C SER A 151 18.07 -20.83 -8.11
N ASP A 152 18.51 -20.94 -9.35
CA ASP A 152 19.24 -22.12 -9.79
C ASP A 152 20.53 -22.26 -8.97
N SER A 153 20.75 -23.42 -8.37
CA SER A 153 21.93 -23.73 -7.54
C SER A 153 23.27 -23.63 -8.28
N ASN A 154 23.24 -23.41 -9.60
CA ASN A 154 24.40 -23.24 -10.47
C ASN A 154 24.73 -21.77 -10.79
N SER A 155 23.91 -20.82 -10.33
CA SER A 155 24.15 -19.39 -10.45
C SER A 155 25.01 -18.90 -9.29
N SER A 156 26.31 -19.18 -9.31
CA SER A 156 27.25 -18.60 -8.35
C SER A 156 27.49 -17.12 -8.71
N MET A 157 26.72 -16.22 -8.11
CA MET A 157 27.10 -14.81 -8.04
C MET A 157 27.10 -14.36 -6.58
N ALA A 158 27.91 -15.05 -5.77
CA ALA A 158 28.16 -14.65 -4.40
C ALA A 158 28.53 -13.16 -4.34
N PRO A 159 27.83 -12.33 -3.55
CA PRO A 159 28.23 -10.95 -3.34
C PRO A 159 29.60 -10.95 -2.65
N LYS A 160 30.55 -10.20 -3.20
CA LYS A 160 31.82 -9.94 -2.51
C LYS A 160 31.59 -9.07 -1.27
N PRO A 161 32.36 -9.29 -0.18
CA PRO A 161 32.23 -8.56 1.08
C PRO A 161 32.48 -7.06 0.92
#